data_AF-A0A7V9R5W5-F1
#
_entry.id   AF-A0A7V9R5W5-F1
#
_cell.length_a   1.000
_cell.length_b   1.000
_cell.length_c   1.000
_cell.angle_alpha   90.00
_cell.angle_beta   90.00
_cell.angle_gamma   90.00
#
_symmetry.space_group_name_H-M   'P 1'
#
loop_
_entity.id
_entity.type
_entity.pdbx_description
1 polymer ?
#
loop_
_entity_poly.entity_id
_entity_poly.type
_entity_poly.pdbx_seq_one_letter_code
_entity_poly.pdbx_strand_id
1 'polypeptide(L)' 'EDTDLARNEFNKAFVLMQYFGYLRRNPNDLPDSNFNGYDFWLGKLNQFNGNFVDAEMVKSFLTSGEYKQRFGP' A
#
# COMPACT_ATOMS: atom_id res chain seq x y z
N GLU A 1 -12.21 14.06 17.82
CA GLU A 1 -10.79 13.63 17.92
C GLU A 1 -10.61 12.12 17.69
N ASP A 2 -11.66 11.30 17.78
CA ASP A 2 -11.58 9.84 17.58
C ASP A 2 -11.57 9.39 16.10
N THR A 3 -12.32 10.10 15.25
CA THR A 3 -12.54 9.73 13.84
C THR A 3 -11.28 9.79 12.97
N ASP A 4 -10.35 10.68 13.31
CA ASP A 4 -9.11 10.85 12.55
C ASP A 4 -8.11 9.74 12.88
N LEU A 5 -8.02 9.36 14.15
CA LEU A 5 -7.22 8.22 14.59
C LEU A 5 -7.75 6.91 13.98
N ALA A 6 -9.07 6.70 14.05
CA ALA A 6 -9.72 5.52 13.46
C ALA A 6 -9.47 5.44 11.95
N ARG A 7 -9.52 6.58 11.24
CA ARG A 7 -9.22 6.65 9.81
C ARG A 7 -7.75 6.34 9.51
N ASN A 8 -6.83 6.88 10.29
CA ASN A 8 -5.40 6.66 10.07
C ASN A 8 -5.02 5.18 10.31
N GLU A 9 -5.56 4.55 11.36
CA GLU A 9 -5.38 3.12 11.61
C GLU A 9 -6.03 2.25 10.53
N PHE A 10 -7.21 2.63 10.05
CA PHE A 10 -7.84 1.96 8.91
C PHE A 10 -6.98 2.08 7.64
N ASN A 11 -6.44 3.26 7.34
CA ASN A 11 -5.60 3.49 6.18
C ASN A 11 -4.31 2.64 6.24
N LYS A 12 -3.69 2.55 7.41
CA LYS A 12 -2.54 1.65 7.67
C LYS A 12 -2.90 0.19 7.38
N ALA A 13 -3.98 -0.30 7.98
CA ALA A 13 -4.45 -1.67 7.78
C ALA A 13 -4.82 -1.95 6.31
N PHE A 14 -5.43 -0.98 5.63
CA PHE A 14 -5.78 -1.08 4.22
C PHE A 14 -4.55 -1.22 3.33
N VAL A 15 -3.53 -0.39 3.54
CA VAL A 15 -2.27 -0.48 2.79
C VAL A 15 -1.61 -1.85 3.02
N LEU A 16 -1.57 -2.34 4.26
CA LEU A 16 -1.04 -3.67 4.57
C LEU A 16 -1.78 -4.80 3.83
N MET A 17 -3.11 -4.76 3.82
CA MET A 17 -3.92 -5.75 3.10
C MET A 17 -3.64 -5.76 1.59
N GLN A 18 -3.34 -4.62 0.99
CA GLN A 18 -2.99 -4.53 -0.43
C GLN A 18 -1.64 -5.21 -0.71
N TYR A 19 -0.66 -5.05 0.17
CA TYR A 19 0.62 -5.79 0.07
C TYR A 19 0.42 -7.30 0.15
N PHE A 20 -0.43 -7.77 1.07
CA PHE A 20 -0.74 -9.19 1.17
C PHE A 20 -1.54 -9.71 -0.03
N GLY A 21 -2.53 -8.95 -0.51
CA GLY A 21 -3.39 -9.34 -1.62
C GLY A 21 -2.66 -9.40 -2.95
N TYR A 22 -1.90 -8.35 -3.29
CA TYR A 22 -1.24 -8.24 -4.60
C TYR A 22 0.17 -8.83 -4.62
N LEU A 23 0.98 -8.57 -3.59
CA LEU A 23 2.40 -8.96 -3.59
C LEU A 23 2.67 -10.24 -2.79
N ARG A 24 1.67 -10.72 -2.02
CA ARG A 24 1.77 -11.89 -1.13
C ARG A 24 2.99 -11.85 -0.21
N ARG A 25 3.34 -10.65 0.28
CA ARG A 25 4.49 -10.44 1.18
C ARG A 25 4.23 -9.31 2.16
N ASN A 26 5.07 -9.25 3.19
CA ASN A 26 5.14 -8.10 4.08
C ASN A 26 5.83 -6.91 3.37
N PRO A 27 5.50 -5.66 3.72
CA PRO A 27 6.13 -4.48 3.12
C PRO A 27 7.64 -4.38 3.40
N ASN A 28 8.12 -4.95 4.51
CA ASN A 28 9.53 -5.02 4.90
C ASN A 28 10.22 -6.32 4.49
N ASP A 29 9.55 -7.18 3.72
CA ASP A 29 10.15 -8.41 3.22
C ASP A 29 11.23 -8.08 2.16
N LEU A 30 12.13 -9.03 1.90
CA LEU A 30 13.16 -8.84 0.88
C LEU A 30 12.49 -8.57 -0.49
N PRO A 31 13.06 -7.68 -1.34
CA PRO A 31 14.43 -7.15 -1.27
C PRO A 31 14.58 -5.77 -0.60
N ASP A 32 13.50 -5.10 -0.23
CA ASP A 32 13.57 -3.72 0.27
C ASP A 32 14.03 -3.64 1.74
N SER A 33 13.74 -4.65 2.57
CA SER A 33 14.07 -4.69 4.02
C SER A 33 13.70 -3.42 4.79
N ASN A 34 12.80 -2.59 4.23
CA ASN A 34 12.44 -1.28 4.72
C ASN A 34 10.93 -1.05 4.54
N PHE A 35 10.38 -0.03 5.19
CA PHE A 35 8.95 0.32 5.08
C PHE A 35 8.70 1.50 4.12
N ASN A 36 9.67 1.90 3.29
CA ASN A 36 9.57 3.11 2.47
C ASN A 36 8.39 3.06 1.51
N GLY A 37 8.15 1.90 0.88
CA GLY A 37 6.99 1.71 0.00
C GLY A 37 5.67 1.81 0.76
N TYR A 38 5.61 1.22 1.96
CA TYR A 38 4.43 1.28 2.82
C TYR A 38 4.14 2.72 3.28
N ASP A 39 5.16 3.44 3.72
CA ASP A 39 5.05 4.82 4.20
C ASP A 39 4.65 5.77 3.06
N PHE A 40 5.22 5.58 1.87
CA PHE A 40 4.81 6.29 0.65
C PHE A 40 3.33 6.09 0.34
N TRP A 41 2.85 4.84 0.35
CA TRP A 41 1.47 4.53 0.05
C TRP A 41 0.50 5.02 1.12
N LEU A 42 0.89 4.92 2.40
CA LEU A 42 0.12 5.46 3.51
C LEU A 42 0.01 6.98 3.43
N GLY A 43 1.12 7.67 3.18
CA GLY A 43 1.15 9.12 2.98
C GLY A 43 0.28 9.56 1.80
N LYS A 44 0.37 8.84 0.67
CA LYS A 44 -0.48 9.10 -0.50
C LYS A 44 -1.96 8.89 -0.18
N LEU A 45 -2.33 7.77 0.44
CA LEU A 45 -3.72 7.49 0.82
C LEU A 45 -4.28 8.56 1.78
N ASN A 46 -3.47 9.04 2.72
CA ASN A 46 -3.83 10.12 3.63
C ASN A 46 -4.04 11.46 2.89
N GLN A 47 -3.21 11.78 1.88
CA GLN A 47 -3.39 12.98 1.04
C GLN A 47 -4.68 12.95 0.22
N PHE A 48 -5.15 11.76 -0.16
CA PHE A 48 -6.41 11.57 -0.88
C PHE A 48 -7.58 11.24 0.07
N ASN A 49 -7.50 11.59 1.35
CA ASN A 49 -8.57 11.40 2.33
C ASN A 49 -9.06 9.94 2.47
N GLY A 50 -8.21 8.95 2.19
CA GLY A 50 -8.58 7.52 2.19
C GLY A 50 -9.12 7.01 0.85
N ASN A 51 -9.16 7.85 -0.20
CA ASN A 51 -9.56 7.42 -1.53
C ASN A 51 -8.40 6.71 -2.26
N PHE A 52 -8.41 5.37 -2.20
CA PHE A 52 -7.41 4.53 -2.86
C PHE A 52 -7.46 4.57 -4.40
N VAL A 53 -8.60 4.98 -4.98
CA VAL A 53 -8.78 5.13 -6.43
C VAL A 53 -8.06 6.38 -6.90
N ASP A 54 -8.29 7.52 -6.23
CA ASP A 54 -7.58 8.78 -6.52
C ASP A 54 -6.08 8.67 -6.20
N ALA A 55 -5.72 7.92 -5.17
CA ALA A 55 -4.33 7.59 -4.86
C ALA A 55 -3.68 6.64 -5.89
N GLU A 56 -4.44 6.13 -6.86
CA GLU A 56 -4.02 5.15 -7.89
C GLU A 56 -3.32 3.90 -7.32
N MET A 57 -3.60 3.54 -6.06
CA MET A 57 -2.84 2.51 -5.35
C MET A 57 -2.86 1.17 -6.09
N VAL A 58 -4.07 0.66 -6.38
CA VAL A 58 -4.27 -0.67 -7.00
C VAL A 58 -3.54 -0.76 -8.33
N LYS A 59 -3.71 0.25 -9.18
CA LYS A 59 -3.07 0.31 -10.49
C LYS A 59 -1.55 0.28 -10.35
N SER A 60 -1.00 1.07 -9.43
CA SER A 60 0.44 1.10 -9.22
C SER A 60 1.00 -0.22 -8.70
N PHE A 61 0.30 -0.93 -7.79
CA PHE A 61 0.71 -2.28 -7.37
C PHE A 61 0.75 -3.26 -8.55
N LEU A 62 -0.29 -3.30 -9.38
CA LEU A 62 -0.36 -4.19 -10.55
C LEU A 62 0.70 -3.83 -11.63
N THR A 63 0.99 -2.56 -11.82
CA THR A 63 2.01 -2.11 -12.78
C THR A 63 3.43 -2.18 -12.25
N SER A 64 3.61 -2.37 -10.94
CA SER A 64 4.93 -2.40 -10.31
C SER A 64 5.82 -3.45 -10.96
N GLY A 65 7.11 -3.11 -11.10
CA GLY A 65 8.09 -4.03 -11.67
C GLY A 65 8.14 -5.36 -10.90
N GLU A 66 7.96 -5.30 -9.58
CA GLU A 66 7.93 -6.49 -8.73
C GLU A 66 6.70 -7.37 -8.98
N TYR A 67 5.49 -6.82 -9.07
CA TYR A 67 4.31 -7.62 -9.39
C TYR A 67 4.46 -8.31 -10.75
N LYS A 68 4.98 -7.59 -11.75
CA LYS A 68 5.29 -8.17 -13.06
C LYS A 68 6.38 -9.24 -13.02
N GLN A 69 7.44 -9.04 -12.23
CA GLN A 69 8.50 -10.03 -12.07
C GLN A 69 8.04 -11.29 -11.34
N ARG A 70 7.11 -11.17 -10.38
CA ARG A 70 6.61 -12.31 -9.59
C ARG A 70 5.43 -13.04 -10.26
N PHE A 71 4.54 -12.30 -10.91
CA PHE A 71 3.24 -12.80 -11.38
C PHE A 71 2.88 -12.40 -12.81
N GLY A 72 3.73 -11.62 -13.49
CA GLY A 72 3.58 -11.32 -14.91
C GLY A 72 3.98 -12.51 -15.80
N PRO A 73 3.53 -12.51 -17.07
CA PRO A 73 3.90 -13.53 -18.04
C PRO A 73 5.39 -13.47 -18.46
#